data_AF-A0A7Y2IHB9-F1
#
_entry.id   AF-A0A7Y2IHB9-F1
#
_cell.length_a   1.000
_cell.length_b   1.000
_cell.length_c   1.000
_cell.angle_alpha   90.00
_cell.angle_beta   90.00
_cell.angle_gamma   90.00
#
_symmetry.space_group_name_H-M   'P 1'
#
loop_
_entity.id
_entity.type
_entity.pdbx_description
1 polymer ?
#
loop_
_entity_poly.entity_id
_entity_poly.type
_entity_poly.pdbx_seq_one_letter_code
_entity_poly.pdbx_strand_id
1 'polypeptide(L)' 'WEMFGITFTGHPGLRPLYLPGDFEGNPLRKDFPLLARIIKPWPGIVDVEPMPEVENDEAAPAPAPVATESTDGTDA' A
#
# COMPACT_ATOMS: atom_id res chain seq x y z
N TRP A 1 -22.60 22.72 -13.12
CA TRP A 1 -23.19 21.38 -13.24
C TRP A 1 -22.33 20.50 -14.13
N GLU A 2 -22.19 20.81 -15.42
CA GLU A 2 -21.46 20.04 -16.43
C GLU A 2 -20.08 19.42 -16.05
N MET A 3 -19.17 20.16 -15.40
CA MET A 3 -17.82 19.64 -15.08
C MET A 3 -17.72 18.86 -13.76
N PHE A 4 -18.62 19.16 -12.81
CA PHE A 4 -18.50 18.74 -11.40
C PHE A 4 -19.76 18.05 -10.85
N GLY A 5 -20.86 18.01 -11.61
CA GLY A 5 -22.16 17.47 -11.21
C GLY A 5 -22.96 18.36 -10.25
N ILE A 6 -22.52 19.60 -10.00
CA ILE A 6 -23.15 20.48 -9.00
C ILE A 6 -24.30 21.29 -9.62
N THR A 7 -25.52 21.10 -9.10
CA THR A 7 -26.72 21.87 -9.46
C THR A 7 -26.74 23.20 -8.73
N PHE A 8 -27.03 24.28 -9.44
CA PHE A 8 -27.15 25.62 -8.86
C PHE A 8 -28.62 26.03 -8.79
N THR A 9 -29.12 26.37 -7.60
CA THR A 9 -30.48 26.90 -7.41
C THR A 9 -30.52 28.39 -7.74
N GLY A 10 -31.55 28.84 -8.45
CA GLY A 10 -31.75 30.27 -8.76
C GLY A 10 -30.93 30.82 -9.94
N HIS A 11 -30.20 29.99 -10.68
CA HIS A 11 -29.44 30.44 -11.85
C HIS A 11 -30.30 30.41 -13.13
N PRO A 12 -30.54 31.54 -13.82
CA PRO A 12 -31.53 31.64 -14.91
C PRO A 12 -31.08 31.02 -16.24
N GLY A 13 -29.80 30.70 -16.40
CA GLY A 13 -29.24 30.22 -17.68
C GLY A 13 -28.17 29.16 -17.54
N LEU A 14 -28.45 28.06 -16.84
CA LEU A 14 -27.54 26.92 -16.79
C LEU A 14 -27.54 26.20 -18.13
N ARG A 15 -26.43 26.33 -18.88
CA ARG A 15 -26.23 25.66 -20.17
C ARG A 15 -24.82 25.05 -20.23
N PRO A 16 -24.61 23.98 -21.00
CA PRO A 16 -23.28 23.46 -21.26
C PRO A 16 -22.46 24.49 -22.04
N LEU A 17 -21.17 24.64 -21.71
CA LEU A 17 -20.25 25.57 -22.36
C LEU A 17 -19.02 24.89 -22.94
N TYR A 18 -18.55 23.82 -22.31
CA TYR A 18 -17.25 23.22 -22.64
C TYR A 18 -17.37 21.83 -23.26
N LEU A 19 -18.35 21.03 -22.84
CA LEU A 19 -18.55 19.68 -23.33
C LEU A 19 -19.42 19.66 -24.58
N PRO A 20 -19.16 18.70 -25.49
CA PRO A 20 -20.11 18.30 -26.52
C PRO A 20 -21.46 17.86 -25.91
N GLY A 21 -22.55 18.05 -26.66
CA GLY A 21 -23.90 17.72 -26.21
C GLY A 21 -24.11 16.25 -25.83
N ASP A 22 -23.36 15.34 -26.45
CA ASP A 22 -23.46 13.89 -26.23
C ASP A 22 -22.46 13.37 -25.18
N PHE A 23 -21.73 14.25 -24.50
CA PHE A 23 -20.74 13.83 -23.51
C PHE A 23 -21.42 13.37 -22.21
N GLU A 24 -21.07 12.17 -21.77
CA GLU A 24 -21.58 11.59 -20.52
C GLU A 24 -20.56 11.72 -19.37
N GLY A 25 -21.01 12.29 -18.26
CA GLY A 25 -20.23 12.39 -17.01
C GLY A 25 -19.68 13.78 -16.72
N ASN A 26 -18.77 13.85 -15.74
CA ASN A 26 -18.26 15.09 -15.17
C ASN A 26 -16.73 14.98 -14.99
N PRO A 27 -15.92 15.41 -15.98
CA PRO A 27 -14.49 15.09 -16.06
C PRO A 27 -13.66 15.50 -14.83
N LEU A 28 -14.06 16.55 -14.12
CA LEU A 28 -13.31 17.08 -12.98
C LEU A 28 -13.69 16.40 -11.64
N ARG A 29 -14.60 15.43 -11.64
CA ARG A 29 -14.88 14.64 -10.44
C ARG A 29 -13.79 13.58 -10.20
N LYS A 30 -13.55 13.28 -8.93
CA LYS A 30 -12.51 12.30 -8.52
C LYS A 30 -12.87 10.86 -8.89
N ASP A 31 -14.14 10.53 -9.02
CA ASP A 31 -14.63 9.22 -9.45
C ASP A 31 -14.63 9.04 -10.98
N PHE A 32 -14.43 10.12 -11.74
CA PHE A 32 -14.39 10.02 -13.20
C PHE A 32 -13.17 9.19 -13.65
N PRO A 33 -13.36 8.16 -14.50
CA PRO A 33 -12.30 7.26 -14.93
C PRO A 33 -11.36 8.00 -15.88
N LEU A 34 -10.22 8.46 -15.35
CA LEU A 34 -9.14 9.01 -16.16
C LEU A 34 -8.17 7.88 -16.49
N LEU A 35 -7.86 7.71 -17.78
CA LEU A 35 -6.83 6.74 -18.22
C LEU A 35 -5.49 6.95 -17.50
N ALA A 36 -5.18 8.20 -17.12
CA ALA A 36 -3.98 8.53 -16.34
C ALA A 36 -3.96 7.94 -14.91
N ARG A 37 -5.11 7.57 -14.34
CA ARG A 37 -5.20 6.89 -13.03
C ARG A 37 -5.11 5.37 -13.14
N ILE A 38 -5.15 4.83 -14.35
CA ILE A 38 -4.96 3.41 -14.57
C ILE A 38 -3.46 3.13 -14.46
N ILE A 39 -3.05 2.52 -13.36
CA ILE A 39 -1.69 2.03 -13.20
C ILE A 39 -1.52 0.90 -14.19
N LYS A 40 -0.75 1.14 -15.25
CA LYS A 40 -0.29 0.06 -16.11
C LYS A 40 0.63 -0.83 -15.26
N PRO A 41 0.40 -2.15 -15.17
CA PRO A 41 1.32 -3.03 -14.46
C PRO A 41 2.69 -2.89 -15.11
N TRP A 42 3.72 -2.70 -14.27
CA TRP A 42 5.08 -2.63 -14.75
C TRP A 42 5.42 -3.98 -15.43
N PRO A 43 5.97 -3.98 -16.66
CA PRO A 43 6.03 -5.18 -17.50
C PRO A 43 7.11 -6.20 -17.10
N GLY A 44 7.83 -5.99 -16.00
CA GLY A 44 8.95 -6.85 -15.59
C GLY A 44 8.76 -7.53 -14.23
N ILE A 45 9.66 -8.47 -13.92
CA ILE A 45 9.84 -9.03 -12.59
C ILE A 45 10.45 -7.97 -11.69
N VAL A 46 9.71 -7.54 -10.67
CA VAL A 46 10.22 -6.63 -9.65
C VAL A 46 11.25 -7.41 -8.84
N ASP A 47 12.52 -7.11 -9.06
CA ASP A 47 13.60 -7.67 -8.24
C ASP A 47 13.53 -7.01 -6.87
N VAL A 48 12.97 -7.74 -5.90
CA VAL A 48 12.95 -7.34 -4.50
C VAL A 48 14.13 -8.04 -3.85
N GLU A 49 15.28 -7.38 -3.81
CA GLU A 49 16.37 -7.86 -2.97
C GLU A 49 15.97 -7.72 -1.49
N PRO A 50 16.19 -8.76 -0.66
CA PRO A 50 15.95 -8.65 0.76
C PRO A 50 16.87 -7.58 1.35
N MET A 51 16.35 -6.76 2.25
CA MET A 51 17.17 -5.82 3.00
C MET A 51 18.30 -6.58 3.71
N PRO A 52 19.54 -6.06 3.69
CA PRO A 52 20.63 -6.69 4.41
C PRO A 52 20.29 -6.76 5.90
N GLU A 53 20.43 -7.95 6.48
CA GLU A 53 20.37 -8.12 7.92
C GLU A 53 21.58 -7.37 8.51
N VAL A 54 21.33 -6.30 9.26
CA VAL A 54 22.36 -5.68 10.08
C VAL A 54 22.66 -6.62 11.24
N GLU A 55 23.76 -7.36 11.14
CA GLU A 55 24.33 -8.10 12.27
C GLU A 55 24.69 -7.09 13.37
N ASN A 56 23.90 -7.05 14.44
CA ASN A 56 24.28 -6.36 15.67
C ASN A 56 25.26 -7.28 16.42
N ASP A 57 26.56 -7.07 16.22
CA ASP A 57 27.63 -7.67 17.02
C ASP A 57 27.70 -7.04 18.43
N GLU A 58 26.65 -7.19 19.23
CA GLU A 58 26.71 -6.87 20.67
C GLU A 58 26.96 -8.19 21.42
N ALA A 59 28.23 -8.46 21.70
CA ALA A 59 28.70 -9.60 22.47
C ALA A 59 28.14 -9.60 23.90
N ALA A 60 27.30 -10.60 24.23
CA ALA A 60 26.92 -10.91 25.60
C ALA A 60 27.69 -12.17 26.08
N PRO A 61 28.36 -12.14 27.26
CA PRO A 61 29.31 -13.18 27.67
C PRO A 61 28.63 -14.50 28.09
N ALA A 62 29.28 -15.61 27.75
CA ALA A 62 28.82 -16.99 27.99
C ALA A 62 28.60 -17.31 29.48
N PRO A 63 27.56 -18.06 29.86
CA PRO A 63 27.43 -18.58 31.22
C PRO A 63 28.33 -19.82 31.43
N ALA A 64 28.98 -19.87 32.60
CA ALA A 64 29.94 -20.86 33.09
C ALA A 64 29.39 -22.31 33.16
N PRO A 65 30.25 -23.36 33.19
CA PRO A 65 29.81 -24.74 33.12
C PRO A 65 29.09 -25.20 34.41
N VAL A 66 27.88 -25.72 34.24
CA VAL A 66 27.08 -26.33 35.32
C VAL A 66 27.64 -27.69 35.71
N ALA A 67 27.79 -27.91 37.02
CA ALA A 67 28.34 -29.11 37.63
C ALA A 67 27.48 -30.36 37.39
N THR A 68 28.16 -31.49 37.23
CA THR A 68 27.60 -32.84 37.14
C THR A 68 27.20 -33.35 38.53
N GLU A 69 25.92 -33.63 38.77
CA GLU A 69 25.49 -34.74 39.63
C GLU A 69 24.05 -35.17 39.31
N SER A 70 23.85 -36.44 39.01
CA SER A 70 22.75 -37.24 39.55
C SER A 70 22.98 -38.70 39.23
N THR A 71 22.89 -39.46 40.30
CA THR A 71 23.28 -40.85 40.52
C THR A 71 22.27 -41.82 39.92
N ASP A 72 22.76 -42.80 39.14
CA ASP A 72 22.00 -44.00 38.81
C ASP A 72 22.09 -44.97 40.00
N GLY A 73 20.97 -45.10 40.72
CA GLY A 73 20.80 -46.07 41.81
C GLY A 73 20.42 -47.42 41.23
N THR A 74 21.44 -48.24 41.00
CA THR A 74 21.37 -49.64 40.57
C THR A 74 21.27 -50.59 41.79
N ASP A 75 20.44 -51.62 41.60
CA ASP A 75 20.46 -52.98 42.18
C ASP A 75 19.75 -53.32 43.51
N ALA A 76 18.98 -54.42 43.37
CA ALA A 76 18.65 -55.51 44.31
C ALA A 76 17.64 -55.31 45.45
#